data_AF-A0AAV7K4Q4-F1
#
_entry.id   AF-A0AAV7K4Q4-F1
#
_cell.length_a   1.000
_cell.length_b   1.000
_cell.length_c   1.000
_cell.angle_alpha   90.00
_cell.angle_beta   90.00
_cell.angle_gamma   90.00
#
_symmetry.space_group_name_H-M   'P 1'
#
loop_
_entity.id
_entity.type
_entity.pdbx_description
1 polymer ?
#
loop_
_entity_poly.entity_id
_entity_poly.type
_entity_poly.pdbx_seq_one_letter_code
_entity_poly.pdbx_strand_id
1 'polypeptide(L)'
;MLHFVATYLDPSLRYFAFVTSVADRNLFLVQVLESIHVLSEDITLDDMGCASKDVTNEPETECMGEATPTKKKKTNPFSWFYSIEMASQKSTDGMQCSESLRGTIETELFQYNLEKVPQPRVGYNPLEWWEEKQILYHNLAQLAKRVFVIPASSAESERHYSAFNARNIITPMRNHLNPETVQAISVVLDGYNNSLID
;
A
#
# COMPACT_ATOMS: atom_id res chain seq x y z
N MET A 1 -3.01 -9.35 8.61
CA MET A 1 -2.48 -10.35 7.65
C MET A 1 -1.35 -9.81 6.78
N LEU A 2 -1.40 -8.55 6.33
CA LEU A 2 -0.37 -7.95 5.47
C LEU A 2 1.08 -8.10 5.96
N HIS A 3 1.31 -7.98 7.27
CA HIS A 3 2.64 -8.14 7.85
C HIS A 3 3.24 -9.53 7.61
N PHE A 4 2.43 -10.59 7.52
CA PHE A 4 2.92 -11.94 7.21
C PHE A 4 3.38 -12.06 5.75
N VAL A 5 2.67 -11.39 4.84
CA VAL A 5 3.06 -11.32 3.42
C VAL A 5 4.34 -10.49 3.29
N ALA A 6 4.42 -9.35 3.99
CA ALA A 6 5.60 -8.49 4.03
C ALA A 6 6.84 -9.27 4.51
N THR A 7 6.72 -9.98 5.64
CA THR A 7 7.86 -10.73 6.18
C THR A 7 8.28 -11.90 5.30
N TYR A 8 7.33 -12.53 4.60
CA TYR A 8 7.62 -13.63 3.68
C TYR A 8 8.29 -13.18 2.38
N LEU A 9 7.83 -12.05 1.83
CA LEU A 9 8.40 -11.44 0.63
C LEU A 9 9.68 -10.66 0.90
N ASP A 10 10.06 -10.42 2.15
CA ASP A 10 11.32 -9.77 2.48
C ASP A 10 12.49 -10.76 2.34
N PRO A 11 13.37 -10.58 1.35
CA PRO A 11 14.49 -11.49 1.15
C PRO A 11 15.46 -11.49 2.34
N SER A 12 15.57 -10.37 3.06
CA SER A 12 16.47 -10.25 4.21
C SER A 12 16.04 -11.11 5.40
N LEU A 13 14.75 -11.41 5.46
CA LEU A 13 14.13 -12.15 6.56
C LEU A 13 14.10 -13.66 6.32
N ARG A 14 14.58 -14.16 5.17
CA ARG A 14 14.59 -15.59 4.86
C ARG A 14 15.35 -16.46 5.84
N TYR A 15 16.44 -15.93 6.38
CA TYR A 15 17.28 -16.67 7.33
C TYR A 15 16.70 -16.61 8.75
N PHE A 16 15.67 -15.80 8.97
CA PHE A 16 15.03 -15.65 10.26
C PHE A 16 13.89 -16.66 10.40
N ALA A 17 13.97 -17.51 11.41
CA ALA A 17 12.90 -18.44 11.74
C ALA A 17 11.81 -17.72 12.55
N PHE A 18 10.78 -17.20 11.88
CA PHE A 18 9.62 -16.57 12.54
C PHE A 18 8.77 -17.56 13.33
N VAL A 19 8.80 -18.83 12.92
CA VAL A 19 7.99 -19.89 13.51
C VAL A 19 8.88 -21.09 13.83
N THR A 20 9.03 -21.38 15.12
CA THR A 20 9.89 -22.45 15.63
C THR A 20 9.24 -23.83 15.51
N SER A 21 7.90 -23.88 15.55
CA SER A 21 7.09 -25.10 15.47
C SER A 21 6.79 -25.46 14.02
N VAL A 22 6.99 -26.74 13.66
CA VAL A 22 6.76 -27.22 12.28
C VAL A 22 5.28 -27.16 11.89
N ALA A 23 4.37 -27.43 12.83
CA ALA A 23 2.93 -27.39 12.59
C ALA A 23 2.46 -25.97 12.27
N ASP A 24 2.94 -25.00 13.05
CA ASP A 24 2.56 -23.59 12.90
C ASP A 24 3.16 -22.97 11.64
N ARG A 25 4.32 -23.47 11.18
CA ARG A 25 4.95 -23.02 9.94
C ARG A 25 4.10 -23.35 8.72
N ASN A 26 3.51 -24.54 8.67
CA ASN A 26 2.63 -24.92 7.56
C ASN A 26 1.37 -24.06 7.55
N LEU A 27 0.78 -23.81 8.73
CA LEU A 27 -0.38 -22.91 8.86
C LEU A 27 -0.04 -21.48 8.41
N PHE A 28 1.13 -20.97 8.81
CA PHE A 28 1.64 -19.67 8.38
C PHE A 28 1.77 -19.60 6.85
N LEU A 29 2.38 -20.61 6.21
CA LEU A 29 2.53 -20.63 4.76
C LEU A 29 1.19 -20.67 4.03
N VAL A 30 0.23 -21.46 4.51
CA VAL A 30 -1.14 -21.48 3.94
C VAL A 30 -1.78 -20.10 4.04
N GLN A 31 -1.66 -19.43 5.18
CA GLN A 31 -2.21 -18.09 5.38
C GLN A 31 -1.54 -17.04 4.49
N VAL A 32 -0.22 -17.13 4.30
CA VAL A 32 0.53 -16.24 3.39
C VAL A 32 0.09 -16.45 1.95
N LEU A 33 0.00 -17.70 1.48
CA LEU A 33 -0.43 -18.01 0.12
C LEU A 33 -1.83 -17.47 -0.16
N GLU A 34 -2.78 -17.72 0.74
CA GLU A 34 -4.15 -17.20 0.59
C GLU A 34 -4.17 -15.67 0.55
N SER A 35 -3.39 -15.02 1.41
CA SER A 35 -3.27 -13.56 1.42
C SER A 35 -2.65 -13.02 0.13
N ILE A 36 -1.66 -13.70 -0.45
CA ILE A 36 -1.03 -13.33 -1.72
C ILE A 36 -2.04 -13.41 -2.87
N HIS A 37 -2.85 -14.48 -2.91
CA HIS A 37 -3.87 -14.62 -3.94
C HIS A 37 -4.90 -13.50 -3.88
N VAL A 38 -5.44 -13.22 -2.70
CA VAL A 38 -6.42 -12.13 -2.53
C VAL A 38 -5.83 -10.78 -2.95
N LEU A 39 -4.59 -10.48 -2.54
CA LEU A 39 -3.93 -9.22 -2.92
C LEU A 39 -3.56 -9.14 -4.41
N SER A 40 -3.42 -10.29 -5.08
CA SER A 40 -3.09 -10.35 -6.50
C SER A 40 -4.28 -10.16 -7.42
N GLU A 41 -5.49 -10.51 -6.98
CA GLU A 41 -6.71 -10.29 -7.75
C GLU A 41 -6.94 -8.78 -7.98
N ASP A 42 -6.59 -7.95 -6.98
CA ASP A 42 -6.64 -6.49 -7.05
C ASP A 42 -5.58 -5.87 -8.00
N ILE A 43 -4.53 -6.59 -8.39
CA ILE A 43 -3.50 -6.07 -9.32
C ILE A 43 -4.11 -5.93 -10.74
N THR A 44 -5.01 -6.83 -11.12
CA THR A 44 -5.59 -6.88 -12.47
C THR A 44 -6.56 -5.73 -12.79
N LEU A 45 -7.07 -5.04 -11.75
CA LEU A 45 -8.07 -3.98 -11.92
C LEU A 45 -7.45 -2.60 -12.18
N ASP A 46 -6.20 -2.37 -11.77
CA ASP A 46 -5.54 -1.06 -11.90
C ASP A 46 -4.78 -0.87 -13.22
N ASP A 47 -4.38 -1.96 -13.90
CA ASP A 47 -3.54 -1.89 -15.11
C ASP A 47 -4.33 -1.47 -16.38
N MET A 48 -5.65 -1.31 -16.27
CA MET A 48 -6.55 -0.90 -17.36
C MET A 48 -7.01 0.57 -17.25
N GLY A 49 -6.31 1.39 -16.46
CA GLY A 49 -6.69 2.75 -16.09
C GLY A 49 -5.75 3.88 -16.56
N CYS A 50 -4.93 3.68 -17.60
CA CYS A 50 -4.19 4.79 -18.23
C CYS A 50 -4.89 5.26 -19.52
N ALA A 51 -6.00 6.01 -19.37
CA ALA A 51 -6.60 6.75 -20.48
C ALA A 51 -7.13 8.10 -19.98
N SER A 52 -6.41 9.16 -20.36
CA SER A 52 -6.76 10.57 -20.15
C SER A 52 -8.18 10.90 -20.63
N LYS A 53 -8.95 11.60 -19.78
CA LYS A 53 -9.99 12.58 -20.16
C LYS A 53 -10.00 13.64 -19.05
N ASP A 54 -9.24 14.72 -19.23
CA ASP A 54 -9.60 15.95 -19.93
C ASP A 54 -10.54 16.87 -19.12
N VAL A 55 -10.12 18.12 -19.08
CA VAL A 55 -10.53 19.25 -18.26
C VAL A 55 -11.71 19.96 -18.92
N THR A 56 -12.71 20.37 -18.12
CA THR A 56 -13.64 21.55 -18.25
C THR A 56 -15.01 21.18 -17.64
N ASN A 57 -15.76 21.99 -16.91
CA ASN A 57 -15.80 23.43 -16.64
C ASN A 57 -16.53 23.70 -15.31
N GLU A 58 -16.13 24.77 -14.62
CA GLU A 58 -16.94 25.52 -13.64
C GLU A 58 -18.24 26.07 -14.28
N PRO A 59 -19.28 26.34 -13.48
CA PRO A 59 -19.65 27.75 -13.38
C PRO A 59 -19.93 28.22 -11.95
N GLU A 60 -19.43 29.42 -11.68
CA GLU A 60 -19.70 30.28 -10.53
C GLU A 60 -21.20 30.56 -10.35
N THR A 61 -21.70 30.50 -9.10
CA THR A 61 -22.79 31.38 -8.65
C THR A 61 -22.71 31.57 -7.12
N GLU A 62 -22.72 32.83 -6.70
CA GLU A 62 -22.54 33.29 -5.32
C GLU A 62 -23.77 33.12 -4.39
N CYS A 63 -23.48 33.26 -3.09
CA CYS A 63 -24.27 33.88 -2.01
C CYS A 63 -25.19 33.03 -1.09
N MET A 64 -24.72 32.95 0.17
CA MET A 64 -25.42 33.06 1.47
C MET A 64 -26.57 32.08 1.80
N GLY A 65 -26.29 31.18 2.75
CA GLY A 65 -27.31 30.41 3.45
C GLY A 65 -26.72 29.53 4.56
N GLU A 66 -26.96 29.91 5.80
CA GLU A 66 -26.62 29.20 7.03
C GLU A 66 -27.23 27.79 7.05
N ALA A 67 -26.40 26.74 7.10
CA ALA A 67 -26.84 25.38 7.38
C ALA A 67 -25.74 24.59 8.10
N THR A 68 -26.11 24.01 9.24
CA THR A 68 -25.29 23.17 10.11
C THR A 68 -24.73 21.94 9.36
N PRO A 69 -23.50 21.47 9.65
CA PRO A 69 -22.91 20.36 8.92
C PRO A 69 -23.56 19.04 9.34
N THR A 70 -24.42 18.51 8.48
CA THR A 70 -24.93 17.14 8.60
C THR A 70 -23.78 16.16 8.36
N LYS A 71 -23.55 15.29 9.34
CA LYS A 71 -22.44 14.32 9.39
C LYS A 71 -22.50 13.38 8.18
N LYS A 72 -21.67 13.63 7.16
CA LYS A 72 -21.33 12.60 6.16
C LYS A 72 -20.64 11.46 6.91
N LYS A 73 -21.22 10.26 6.85
CA LYS A 73 -20.59 9.06 7.44
C LYS A 73 -19.29 8.83 6.69
N LYS A 74 -18.16 9.02 7.38
CA LYS A 74 -16.83 8.66 6.91
C LYS A 74 -16.81 7.14 6.75
N THR A 75 -17.00 6.65 5.53
CA THR A 75 -16.49 5.32 5.20
C THR A 75 -14.99 5.39 5.42
N ASN A 76 -14.47 4.48 6.26
CA ASN A 76 -13.04 4.44 6.54
C ASN A 76 -12.32 4.30 5.19
N PRO A 77 -11.30 5.13 4.86
CA PRO A 77 -10.53 4.98 3.62
C PRO A 77 -9.87 3.60 3.50
N PHE A 78 -9.80 2.85 4.60
CA PHE A 78 -9.35 1.46 4.66
C PHE A 78 -10.50 0.45 4.81
N SER A 79 -11.77 0.78 4.53
CA SER A 79 -12.87 -0.19 4.67
C SER A 79 -12.66 -1.42 3.79
N TRP A 80 -12.09 -1.23 2.60
CA TRP A 80 -11.71 -2.32 1.71
C TRP A 80 -10.65 -3.25 2.33
N PHE A 81 -9.76 -2.71 3.19
CA PHE A 81 -8.77 -3.49 3.93
C PHE A 81 -9.41 -4.48 4.91
N TYR A 82 -10.56 -4.12 5.49
CA TYR A 82 -11.35 -5.01 6.34
C TYR A 82 -12.27 -5.95 5.54
N SER A 83 -12.68 -5.55 4.32
CA SER A 83 -13.47 -6.39 3.42
C SER A 83 -12.73 -7.65 2.95
N ILE A 84 -11.40 -7.62 2.94
CA ILE A 84 -10.53 -8.78 2.67
C ILE A 84 -10.78 -9.95 3.63
N GLU A 85 -11.13 -9.69 4.90
CA GLU A 85 -11.44 -10.77 5.86
C GLU A 85 -12.78 -11.46 5.58
N MET A 86 -13.67 -10.87 4.76
CA MET A 86 -15.06 -11.32 4.61
C MET A 86 -15.45 -11.74 3.18
N ALA A 87 -14.56 -11.58 2.19
CA ALA A 87 -14.85 -11.87 0.77
C ALA A 87 -14.76 -13.35 0.37
N SER A 88 -14.60 -14.29 1.31
CA SER A 88 -14.55 -15.74 1.03
C SER A 88 -15.88 -16.36 0.55
N GLN A 89 -16.89 -15.56 0.14
CA GLN A 89 -18.18 -16.05 -0.34
C GLN A 89 -18.52 -15.56 -1.76
N LYS A 90 -17.90 -16.27 -2.73
CA LYS A 90 -18.48 -16.76 -3.99
C LYS A 90 -19.23 -15.77 -4.89
N SER A 91 -18.56 -15.26 -5.93
CA SER A 91 -19.17 -14.82 -7.18
C SER A 91 -18.64 -15.67 -8.36
N THR A 92 -19.52 -16.51 -8.89
CA THR A 92 -19.28 -17.39 -10.03
C THR A 92 -19.63 -16.69 -11.33
N ASP A 93 -18.71 -15.92 -11.91
CA ASP A 93 -18.77 -15.58 -13.36
C ASP A 93 -17.43 -15.13 -14.00
N GLY A 94 -16.30 -15.15 -13.26
CA GLY A 94 -14.96 -14.79 -13.76
C GLY A 94 -14.00 -15.97 -13.97
N MET A 95 -14.51 -17.20 -14.06
CA MET A 95 -13.80 -18.45 -13.71
C MET A 95 -12.59 -18.85 -14.58
N GLN A 96 -12.30 -18.20 -15.71
CA GLN A 96 -11.21 -18.65 -16.60
C GLN A 96 -9.93 -17.81 -16.51
N CYS A 97 -9.99 -16.57 -16.04
CA CYS A 97 -8.81 -15.68 -15.97
C CYS A 97 -8.07 -15.81 -14.62
N SER A 98 -8.81 -16.01 -13.53
CA SER A 98 -8.25 -16.12 -12.18
C SER A 98 -7.40 -17.37 -11.99
N GLU A 99 -7.77 -18.49 -12.61
CA GLU A 99 -7.02 -19.76 -12.53
C GLU A 99 -5.63 -19.63 -13.19
N SER A 100 -5.55 -18.90 -14.32
CA SER A 100 -4.29 -18.65 -15.04
C SER A 100 -3.34 -17.74 -14.25
N LEU A 101 -3.88 -16.75 -13.54
CA LEU A 101 -3.09 -15.85 -12.69
C LEU A 101 -2.57 -16.60 -11.45
N ARG A 102 -3.44 -17.35 -10.78
CA ARG A 102 -3.09 -18.17 -9.60
C ARG A 102 -1.93 -19.12 -9.91
N GLY A 103 -1.99 -19.85 -11.03
CA GLY A 103 -0.91 -20.74 -11.45
C GLY A 103 0.42 -20.02 -11.76
N THR A 104 0.36 -18.81 -12.32
CA THR A 104 1.56 -18.00 -12.59
C THR A 104 2.23 -17.56 -11.29
N ILE A 105 1.43 -17.10 -10.32
CA ILE A 105 1.92 -16.68 -8.99
C ILE A 105 2.53 -17.85 -8.22
N GLU A 106 1.88 -19.01 -8.23
CA GLU A 106 2.42 -20.22 -7.59
C GLU A 106 3.75 -20.64 -8.21
N THR A 107 3.89 -20.49 -9.54
CA THR A 107 5.16 -20.75 -10.24
C THR A 107 6.24 -19.76 -9.84
N GLU A 108 5.94 -18.45 -9.82
CA GLU A 108 6.86 -17.41 -9.34
C GLU A 108 7.28 -17.66 -7.89
N LEU A 109 6.34 -18.05 -7.02
CA LEU A 109 6.60 -18.37 -5.62
C LEU A 109 7.53 -19.58 -5.49
N PHE A 110 7.29 -20.63 -6.27
CA PHE A 110 8.14 -21.81 -6.27
C PHE A 110 9.58 -21.45 -6.66
N GLN A 111 9.75 -20.65 -7.72
CA GLN A 111 11.06 -20.17 -8.16
C GLN A 111 11.72 -19.25 -7.11
N TYR A 112 10.96 -18.31 -6.55
CA TYR A 112 11.39 -17.48 -5.45
C TYR A 112 11.95 -18.35 -4.33
N ASN A 113 11.20 -19.32 -3.81
CA ASN A 113 11.64 -20.19 -2.69
C ASN A 113 12.95 -20.94 -2.97
N LEU A 114 13.24 -21.28 -4.23
CA LEU A 114 14.49 -21.95 -4.63
C LEU A 114 15.66 -20.98 -4.81
N GLU A 115 15.40 -19.70 -5.07
CA GLU A 115 16.43 -18.70 -5.28
C GLU A 115 17.31 -18.53 -4.03
N LYS A 116 18.62 -18.48 -4.22
CA LYS A 116 19.57 -18.14 -3.16
C LYS A 116 19.58 -16.63 -2.98
N VAL A 117 19.02 -16.16 -1.88
CA VAL A 117 19.02 -14.74 -1.53
C VAL A 117 20.38 -14.36 -0.91
N PRO A 118 20.97 -13.20 -1.24
CA PRO A 118 22.17 -12.72 -0.58
C PRO A 118 21.94 -12.55 0.94
N GLN A 119 22.99 -12.75 1.75
CA GLN A 119 22.86 -12.46 3.18
C GLN A 119 22.55 -10.97 3.41
N PRO A 120 21.66 -10.63 4.35
CA PRO A 120 21.31 -9.25 4.64
C PRO A 120 22.55 -8.45 5.02
N ARG A 121 22.78 -7.33 4.34
CA ARG A 121 23.79 -6.35 4.72
C ARG A 121 23.14 -5.20 5.49
N VAL A 122 23.92 -4.50 6.30
CA VAL A 122 23.46 -3.26 6.93
C VAL A 122 23.06 -2.27 5.83
N GLY A 123 21.83 -1.76 5.88
CA GLY A 123 21.28 -0.88 4.84
C GLY A 123 20.68 -1.60 3.63
N TYR A 124 20.43 -2.91 3.71
CA TYR A 124 19.75 -3.64 2.64
C TYR A 124 18.31 -3.15 2.46
N ASN A 125 17.97 -2.71 1.25
CA ASN A 125 16.62 -2.30 0.88
C ASN A 125 15.94 -3.43 0.10
N PRO A 126 14.87 -4.06 0.63
CA PRO A 126 14.19 -5.14 -0.08
C PRO A 126 13.55 -4.67 -1.40
N LEU A 127 13.20 -3.39 -1.53
CA LEU A 127 12.62 -2.85 -2.77
C LEU A 127 13.59 -2.87 -3.95
N GLU A 128 14.88 -2.60 -3.71
CA GLU A 128 15.93 -2.66 -4.74
C GLU A 128 16.07 -4.09 -5.28
N TRP A 129 16.01 -5.08 -4.41
CA TRP A 129 16.06 -6.49 -4.82
C TRP A 129 14.86 -6.89 -5.68
N TRP A 130 13.66 -6.44 -5.32
CA TRP A 130 12.45 -6.71 -6.11
C TRP A 130 12.43 -5.94 -7.43
N GLU A 131 13.08 -4.77 -7.50
CA GLU A 131 13.26 -4.03 -8.75
C GLU A 131 14.18 -4.79 -9.72
N GLU A 132 15.33 -5.27 -9.25
CA GLU A 132 16.25 -6.09 -10.06
C GLU A 132 15.59 -7.39 -10.57
N LYS A 133 14.69 -7.96 -9.76
CA LYS A 133 14.03 -9.24 -10.05
C LYS A 133 12.65 -9.10 -10.69
N GLN A 134 12.19 -7.88 -10.98
CA GLN A 134 10.86 -7.63 -11.53
C GLN A 134 10.60 -8.34 -12.86
N ILE A 135 11.64 -8.58 -13.67
CA ILE A 135 11.53 -9.29 -14.95
C ILE A 135 11.23 -10.78 -14.73
N LEU A 136 11.76 -11.37 -13.66
CA LEU A 136 11.59 -12.80 -13.34
C LEU A 136 10.31 -13.05 -12.52
N TYR A 137 10.00 -12.13 -11.61
CA TYR A 137 8.90 -12.24 -10.66
C TYR A 137 7.97 -11.04 -10.81
N HIS A 138 7.26 -10.96 -11.94
CA HIS A 138 6.48 -9.77 -12.26
C HIS A 138 5.37 -9.52 -11.23
N ASN A 139 4.57 -10.54 -10.93
CA ASN A 139 3.43 -10.42 -10.04
C ASN A 139 3.89 -10.24 -8.59
N LEU A 140 4.88 -11.02 -8.16
CA LEU A 140 5.41 -10.90 -6.79
C LEU A 140 6.15 -9.59 -6.56
N ALA A 141 6.89 -9.06 -7.55
CA ALA A 141 7.56 -7.76 -7.40
C ALA A 141 6.55 -6.62 -7.28
N GLN A 142 5.47 -6.63 -8.07
CA GLN A 142 4.39 -5.65 -7.93
C GLN A 142 3.73 -5.75 -6.56
N LEU A 143 3.46 -6.97 -6.08
CA LEU A 143 2.89 -7.18 -4.76
C LEU A 143 3.84 -6.70 -3.65
N ALA A 144 5.12 -7.05 -3.72
CA ALA A 144 6.14 -6.62 -2.78
C ALA A 144 6.26 -5.09 -2.71
N LYS A 145 6.22 -4.41 -3.86
CA LYS A 145 6.19 -2.93 -3.92
C LYS A 145 4.98 -2.37 -3.19
N ARG A 146 3.76 -2.89 -3.44
CA ARG A 146 2.54 -2.44 -2.74
C ARG A 146 2.62 -2.63 -1.23
N VAL A 147 3.15 -3.77 -0.79
CA VAL A 147 3.24 -4.12 0.62
C VAL A 147 4.30 -3.30 1.36
N PHE A 148 5.48 -3.10 0.77
CA PHE A 148 6.60 -2.41 1.43
C PHE A 148 6.48 -0.88 1.47
N VAL A 149 5.67 -0.28 0.59
CA VAL A 149 5.39 1.16 0.64
C VAL A 149 4.55 1.54 1.87
N ILE A 150 3.85 0.58 2.47
CA ILE A 150 3.03 0.84 3.66
C ILE A 150 3.93 0.91 4.89
N PRO A 151 4.04 2.07 5.55
CA PRO A 151 4.87 2.19 6.73
C PRO A 151 4.30 1.36 7.88
N ALA A 152 5.19 0.77 8.67
CA ALA A 152 4.80 -0.09 9.78
C ALA A 152 4.13 0.68 10.95
N SER A 153 4.24 2.01 10.98
CA SER A 153 3.77 2.84 12.09
C SER A 153 3.29 4.21 11.62
N SER A 154 2.30 4.78 12.34
CA SER A 154 1.93 6.19 12.23
C SER A 154 3.00 7.15 12.75
N ALA A 155 4.04 6.66 13.43
CA ALA A 155 5.08 7.50 14.01
C ALA A 155 5.79 8.37 12.95
N GLU A 156 5.87 7.93 11.70
CA GLU A 156 6.44 8.72 10.61
C GLU A 156 5.59 9.93 10.28
N SER A 157 4.26 9.76 10.15
CA SER A 157 3.35 10.89 9.94
C SER A 157 3.31 11.80 11.16
N GLU A 158 3.33 11.24 12.38
CA GLU A 158 3.41 12.04 13.61
C GLU A 158 4.70 12.87 13.68
N ARG A 159 5.86 12.32 13.30
CA ARG A 159 7.13 13.06 13.20
C ARG A 159 7.06 14.15 12.14
N HIS A 160 6.47 13.86 10.99
CA HIS A 160 6.26 14.83 9.93
C HIS A 160 5.44 16.04 10.42
N TYR A 161 4.35 15.79 11.15
CA TYR A 161 3.53 16.86 11.73
C TYR A 161 4.19 17.53 12.95
N SER A 162 4.91 16.78 13.79
CA SER A 162 5.42 17.28 15.07
C SER A 162 6.76 17.99 14.97
N ALA A 163 7.62 17.62 14.02
CA ALA A 163 9.01 18.08 13.95
C ALA A 163 9.32 18.87 12.67
N PHE A 164 8.70 18.53 11.54
CA PHE A 164 9.18 19.00 10.24
C PHE A 164 8.26 20.06 9.61
N ASN A 165 6.99 19.72 9.34
CA ASN A 165 6.09 20.58 8.56
C ASN A 165 5.07 21.33 9.44
N ALA A 166 4.26 20.62 10.22
CA ALA A 166 3.17 21.29 10.94
C ALA A 166 3.58 22.07 12.19
N ARG A 167 4.79 21.90 12.72
CA ARG A 167 5.26 22.71 13.84
C ARG A 167 5.44 24.18 13.48
N ASN A 168 6.01 24.49 12.31
CA ASN A 168 6.13 25.86 11.85
C ASN A 168 4.84 26.37 11.19
N ILE A 169 4.01 25.46 10.66
CA ILE A 169 2.76 25.83 10.03
C ILE A 169 1.68 26.12 11.08
N ILE A 170 1.56 25.33 12.14
CA ILE A 170 0.54 25.50 13.17
C ILE A 170 1.26 25.82 14.48
N THR A 171 1.39 27.12 14.76
CA THR A 171 2.00 27.60 16.00
C THR A 171 0.92 28.13 16.94
N PRO A 172 1.20 28.30 18.24
CA PRO A 172 0.25 28.91 19.17
C PRO A 172 -0.24 30.29 18.74
N MET A 173 0.58 31.06 18.01
CA MET A 173 0.20 32.37 17.46
C MET A 173 -0.46 32.28 16.07
N ARG A 174 -0.36 31.13 15.40
CA ARG A 174 -0.87 30.87 14.04
C ARG A 174 -1.78 29.64 14.04
N ASN A 175 -2.82 29.68 14.87
CA ASN A 175 -3.75 28.56 15.12
C ASN A 175 -5.13 28.72 14.44
N HIS A 176 -5.36 29.81 13.71
CA HIS A 176 -6.63 30.12 13.02
C HIS A 176 -6.58 29.91 11.49
N LEU A 177 -5.64 29.11 10.98
CA LEU A 177 -5.60 28.78 9.55
C LEU A 177 -6.72 27.83 9.17
N ASN A 178 -7.27 28.01 7.97
CA ASN A 178 -8.18 27.04 7.39
C ASN A 178 -7.46 25.69 7.16
N PRO A 179 -8.14 24.55 7.41
CA PRO A 179 -7.54 23.23 7.27
C PRO A 179 -7.06 22.95 5.84
N GLU A 180 -7.77 23.45 4.83
CA GLU A 180 -7.38 23.34 3.43
C GLU A 180 -6.08 24.09 3.15
N THR A 181 -5.90 25.27 3.73
CA THR A 181 -4.65 26.05 3.60
C THR A 181 -3.48 25.33 4.27
N VAL A 182 -3.68 24.75 5.44
CA VAL A 182 -2.66 23.94 6.13
C VAL A 182 -2.27 22.73 5.27
N GLN A 183 -3.25 22.04 4.70
CA GLN A 183 -3.02 20.89 3.82
C GLN A 183 -2.23 21.30 2.57
N ALA A 184 -2.65 22.36 1.88
CA ALA A 184 -1.97 22.84 0.69
C ALA A 184 -0.50 23.20 0.95
N ILE A 185 -0.23 23.95 2.03
CA ILE A 185 1.15 24.31 2.41
C ILE A 185 1.96 23.04 2.74
N SER A 186 1.37 22.09 3.47
CA SER A 186 2.06 20.85 3.84
C SER A 186 2.43 20.02 2.61
N VAL A 187 1.52 19.91 1.63
CA VAL A 187 1.76 19.18 0.37
C VAL A 187 2.84 19.87 -0.47
N VAL A 188 2.78 21.19 -0.61
CA VAL A 188 3.78 21.95 -1.39
C VAL A 188 5.17 21.80 -0.77
N LEU A 189 5.27 21.95 0.55
CA LEU A 189 6.53 21.82 1.27
C LEU A 189 7.10 20.40 1.13
N ASP A 190 6.26 19.37 1.23
CA ASP A 190 6.67 17.99 1.02
C ASP A 190 7.12 17.74 -0.44
N GLY A 191 6.45 18.37 -1.41
CA GLY A 191 6.83 18.34 -2.82
C GLY A 191 8.24 18.89 -3.06
N TYR A 192 8.59 20.03 -2.48
CA TYR A 192 9.95 20.57 -2.56
C TYR A 192 10.98 19.64 -1.90
N ASN A 193 10.67 19.06 -0.74
CA ASN A 193 11.62 18.17 -0.04
C ASN A 193 11.89 16.88 -0.83
N ASN A 194 10.87 16.36 -1.50
CA ASN A 194 10.99 15.19 -2.37
C ASN A 194 11.45 15.53 -3.79
N SER A 195 11.83 16.79 -4.06
CA SER A 195 12.26 17.26 -5.39
C SER A 195 11.23 16.98 -6.50
N LEU A 196 9.93 17.06 -6.16
CA LEU A 196 8.81 16.91 -7.08
C LEU A 196 8.38 18.23 -7.71
N ILE A 197 8.79 19.36 -7.12
CA ILE A 197 8.48 20.73 -7.52
C ILE A 197 9.80 21.51 -7.46
N ASP A 198 10.12 22.21 -8.55
CA ASP A 198 11.29 23.10 -8.69
C ASP A 198 10.99 24.54 -8.26
#